data_AF-A0A9Q3QDW2-F1
#
_entry.id   AF-A0A9Q3QDW2-F1
#
_cell.length_a   1.000
_cell.length_b   1.000
_cell.length_c   1.000
_cell.angle_alpha   90.00
_cell.angle_beta   90.00
_cell.angle_gamma   90.00
#
_symmetry.space_group_name_H-M   'P 1'
#
loop_
_entity.id
_entity.type
_entity.pdbx_description
1 polymer ?
#
loop_
_entity_poly.entity_id
_entity_poly.type
_entity_poly.pdbx_seq_one_letter_code
_entity_poly.pdbx_strand_id
1 'polypeptide(L)'
;MVHRNERNPWQKKLAIVEESNHSKVQQWYLDVEETMSFDSDKYSVDKDPYEWCLRQCKRLKAIDPQMNIQSRNHKLLTQMPGELEYSVKCRCNHNCTLDDIENTLKDVRKRTNIGKYTPYKSSGFKEKQLFRVEFKDKPRERVAEVAKKKNSCHNCGSTDHYAKK
;
A
#
# COMPACT_ATOMS: atom_id res chain seq x y z
N MET A 1 14.77 67.76 19.23
CA MET A 1 13.79 67.17 18.29
C MET A 1 14.29 65.79 17.90
N VAL A 2 13.42 64.77 17.86
CA VAL A 2 13.84 63.42 17.44
C VAL A 2 13.54 63.26 15.95
N HIS A 3 14.58 63.13 15.11
CA HIS A 3 14.38 62.79 13.70
C HIS A 3 13.80 61.39 13.58
N ARG A 4 12.59 61.26 13.05
CA ARG A 4 12.09 59.96 12.57
C ARG A 4 13.00 59.50 11.43
N ASN A 5 13.67 58.37 11.62
CA ASN A 5 14.47 57.73 10.58
C ASN A 5 13.52 56.99 9.62
N GLU A 6 12.85 57.75 8.76
CA GLU A 6 11.91 57.20 7.78
C GLU A 6 12.68 56.51 6.66
N ARG A 7 12.83 55.18 6.75
CA ARG A 7 13.49 54.34 5.74
C ARG A 7 13.08 54.77 4.33
N ASN A 8 14.07 54.99 3.47
CA ASN A 8 13.83 55.50 2.12
C ASN A 8 13.04 54.46 1.28
N PRO A 9 12.40 54.86 0.16
CA PRO A 9 11.56 53.97 -0.62
C PRO A 9 12.26 52.70 -1.13
N TRP A 10 13.58 52.74 -1.34
CA TRP A 10 14.36 51.58 -1.77
C TRP A 10 14.68 50.63 -0.61
N GLN A 11 15.03 51.15 0.56
CA GLN A 11 15.19 50.36 1.80
C GLN A 11 13.89 49.66 2.21
N LYS A 12 12.73 50.31 1.99
CA LYS A 12 11.41 49.68 2.19
C LYS A 12 11.17 48.52 1.21
N LYS A 13 11.51 48.70 -0.07
CA LYS A 13 11.42 47.61 -1.08
C LYS A 13 12.37 46.44 -0.77
N LEU A 14 13.61 46.73 -0.35
CA LEU A 14 14.57 45.69 0.01
C LEU A 14 14.08 44.85 1.20
N ALA A 15 13.62 45.48 2.27
CA ALA A 15 13.09 44.76 3.44
C ALA A 15 11.90 43.86 3.08
N ILE A 16 10.99 44.30 2.22
CA ILE A 16 9.86 43.48 1.74
C ILE A 16 10.34 42.26 0.93
N VAL A 17 11.42 42.41 0.14
CA VAL A 17 12.02 41.29 -0.61
C VAL A 17 12.74 40.32 0.34
N GLU A 18 13.46 40.83 1.35
CA GLU A 18 14.13 40.03 2.38
C GLU A 18 13.12 39.25 3.23
N GLU A 19 12.07 39.91 3.72
CA GLU A 19 10.95 39.30 4.47
C GLU A 19 10.21 38.25 3.62
N SER A 20 9.95 38.54 2.34
CA SER A 20 9.35 37.59 1.40
C SER A 20 10.24 36.36 1.15
N ASN A 21 11.56 36.55 1.04
CA ASN A 21 12.49 35.45 0.82
C ASN A 21 12.68 34.61 2.09
N HIS A 22 12.76 35.24 3.26
CA HIS A 22 12.79 34.54 4.56
C HIS A 22 11.52 33.71 4.76
N SER A 23 10.34 34.27 4.50
CA SER A 23 9.06 33.57 4.59
C SER A 23 8.97 32.37 3.64
N LYS A 24 9.46 32.49 2.38
CA LYS A 24 9.53 31.36 1.43
C LYS A 24 10.49 30.25 1.90
N VAL A 25 11.65 30.62 2.46
CA VAL A 25 12.60 29.66 3.01
C VAL A 25 12.01 28.93 4.22
N GLN A 26 11.32 29.65 5.12
CA GLN A 26 10.62 29.03 6.24
C GLN A 26 9.51 28.07 5.79
N GLN A 27 8.70 28.46 4.80
CA GLN A 27 7.67 27.58 4.23
C GLN A 27 8.29 26.31 3.64
N TRP A 28 9.37 26.44 2.85
CA TRP A 28 10.07 25.29 2.28
C TRP A 28 10.58 24.29 3.34
N TYR A 29 11.11 24.77 4.48
CA TYR A 29 11.49 23.88 5.58
C TYR A 29 10.30 23.11 6.16
N LEU A 30 9.14 23.76 6.33
CA LEU A 30 7.91 23.12 6.81
C LEU A 30 7.36 22.10 5.79
N ASP A 31 7.39 22.43 4.50
CA ASP A 31 6.94 21.54 3.42
C ASP A 31 7.81 20.25 3.37
N VAL A 32 9.12 20.40 3.61
CA VAL A 32 10.08 19.28 3.71
C VAL A 32 9.82 18.45 4.98
N GLU A 33 9.61 19.09 6.14
CA GLU A 33 9.34 18.40 7.41
C GLU A 33 8.03 17.60 7.36
N GLU A 34 6.96 18.16 6.78
CA GLU A 34 5.69 17.44 6.59
C GLU A 34 5.81 16.33 5.54
N THR A 35 6.62 16.50 4.50
CA THR A 35 6.90 15.43 3.52
C THR A 35 7.63 14.25 4.17
N MET A 36 8.69 14.51 4.96
CA MET A 36 9.38 13.46 5.73
C MET A 36 8.46 12.80 6.77
N SER A 37 7.58 13.57 7.39
CA SER A 37 6.58 13.08 8.35
C SER A 37 5.48 12.23 7.70
N PHE A 38 5.15 12.50 6.43
CA PHE A 38 4.21 11.72 5.63
C PHE A 38 4.82 10.38 5.17
N ASP A 39 6.06 10.40 4.66
CA ASP A 39 6.73 9.20 4.12
C ASP A 39 7.21 8.20 5.20
N SER A 40 7.31 8.65 6.45
CA SER A 40 7.68 7.81 7.60
C SER A 40 6.47 7.20 8.35
N ASP A 41 5.33 7.89 8.41
CA ASP A 41 4.14 7.46 9.19
C ASP A 41 3.26 6.45 8.44
N LYS A 42 3.85 5.33 8.01
CA LYS A 42 3.15 4.24 7.32
C LYS A 42 2.04 3.64 8.17
N TYR A 43 0.98 3.14 7.55
CA TYR A 43 -0.15 2.54 8.26
C TYR A 43 0.28 1.24 8.97
N SER A 44 -0.14 1.07 10.23
CA SER A 44 -0.13 -0.23 10.92
C SER A 44 -1.55 -0.59 11.34
N VAL A 45 -1.85 -1.88 11.38
CA VAL A 45 -3.16 -2.43 11.72
C VAL A 45 -3.56 -2.12 13.17
N ASP A 46 -2.63 -1.75 14.03
CA ASP A 46 -2.89 -1.35 15.42
C ASP A 46 -3.47 0.06 15.52
N LYS A 47 -3.11 0.96 14.58
CA LYS A 47 -3.61 2.35 14.50
C LYS A 47 -5.12 2.35 14.22
N ASP A 48 -5.84 3.41 14.60
CA ASP A 48 -7.21 3.57 14.10
C ASP A 48 -7.19 4.08 12.65
N PRO A 49 -8.01 3.51 11.73
CA PRO A 49 -8.08 3.95 10.34
C PRO A 49 -8.47 5.42 10.17
N TYR A 50 -9.43 5.93 10.94
CA TYR A 50 -9.92 7.31 10.82
C TYR A 50 -8.83 8.30 11.22
N GLU A 51 -8.25 8.13 12.41
CA GLU A 51 -7.20 9.02 12.92
C GLU A 51 -5.96 9.04 12.01
N TRP A 52 -5.56 7.90 11.46
CA TRP A 52 -4.42 7.85 10.54
C TRP A 52 -4.75 8.47 9.18
N CYS A 53 -5.91 8.16 8.59
CA CYS A 53 -6.35 8.75 7.33
C CYS A 53 -6.52 10.27 7.44
N LEU A 54 -7.14 10.75 8.51
CA LEU A 54 -7.31 12.18 8.79
C LEU A 54 -5.96 12.88 8.99
N ARG A 55 -5.01 12.26 9.72
CA ARG A 55 -3.67 12.82 9.91
C ARG A 55 -2.91 12.94 8.58
N GLN A 56 -2.85 11.87 7.78
CA GLN A 56 -2.17 11.93 6.47
C GLN A 56 -2.85 12.92 5.51
N CYS A 57 -4.18 13.03 5.52
CA CYS A 57 -4.87 14.06 4.72
C CYS A 57 -4.63 15.50 5.21
N LYS A 58 -4.29 15.73 6.48
CA LYS A 58 -3.80 17.04 6.96
C LYS A 58 -2.40 17.33 6.41
N ARG A 59 -1.45 16.39 6.51
CA ARG A 59 -0.09 16.52 5.96
C ARG A 59 -0.10 16.81 4.46
N LEU A 60 -0.84 16.01 3.68
CA LEU A 60 -0.94 16.17 2.24
C LEU A 60 -1.51 17.54 1.84
N LYS A 61 -2.43 18.11 2.63
CA LYS A 61 -2.95 19.47 2.43
C LYS A 61 -1.99 20.59 2.85
N ALA A 62 -1.03 20.33 3.74
CA ALA A 62 0.03 21.27 4.07
C ALA A 62 1.06 21.33 2.94
N ILE A 63 1.51 20.16 2.46
CA ILE A 63 2.50 20.02 1.38
C ILE A 63 1.96 20.51 0.03
N ASP A 64 0.69 20.25 -0.28
CA ASP A 64 0.03 20.70 -1.51
C ASP A 64 -1.46 20.97 -1.25
N PRO A 65 -1.84 22.24 -0.97
CA PRO A 65 -3.23 22.64 -0.76
C PRO A 65 -4.15 22.46 -1.99
N GLN A 66 -3.59 22.30 -3.19
CA GLN A 66 -4.33 22.15 -4.45
C GLN A 66 -4.40 20.71 -4.95
N MET A 67 -3.90 19.75 -4.15
CA MET A 67 -3.86 18.33 -4.51
C MET A 67 -5.25 17.78 -4.85
N ASN A 68 -5.41 17.29 -6.08
CA ASN A 68 -6.65 16.64 -6.51
C ASN A 68 -6.92 15.34 -5.71
N ILE A 69 -8.19 14.94 -5.67
CA ILE A 69 -8.67 13.79 -4.88
C ILE A 69 -7.93 12.50 -5.26
N GLN A 70 -7.67 12.29 -6.55
CA GLN A 70 -7.04 11.09 -7.08
C GLN A 70 -5.57 10.97 -6.65
N SER A 71 -4.79 12.05 -6.76
CA SER A 71 -3.40 12.14 -6.30
C SER A 71 -3.30 11.99 -4.78
N ARG A 72 -4.22 12.62 -4.03
CA ARG A 72 -4.32 12.47 -2.57
C ARG A 72 -4.59 11.02 -2.17
N ASN A 73 -5.58 10.39 -2.81
CA ASN A 73 -5.95 8.99 -2.56
C ASN A 73 -4.80 8.06 -2.95
N HIS A 74 -4.13 8.28 -4.09
CA HIS A 74 -2.98 7.50 -4.51
C HIS A 74 -1.84 7.57 -3.49
N LYS A 75 -1.41 8.79 -3.10
CA LYS A 75 -0.37 9.00 -2.07
C LYS A 75 -0.74 8.34 -0.74
N LEU A 76 -1.99 8.50 -0.30
CA LEU A 76 -2.50 7.88 0.94
C LEU A 76 -2.41 6.34 0.90
N LEU A 77 -2.79 5.73 -0.22
CA LEU A 77 -2.75 4.27 -0.38
C LEU A 77 -1.30 3.74 -0.45
N THR A 78 -0.36 4.48 -1.03
CA THR A 78 1.07 4.09 -1.07
C THR A 78 1.77 4.12 0.30
N GLN A 79 1.16 4.69 1.34
CA GLN A 79 1.65 4.58 2.73
C GLN A 79 1.13 3.34 3.48
N MET A 80 0.44 2.42 2.78
CA MET A 80 0.00 1.14 3.34
C MET A 80 0.98 0.01 2.95
N PRO A 81 1.17 -1.03 3.77
CA PRO A 81 1.94 -2.21 3.38
C PRO A 81 1.25 -2.96 2.22
N GLY A 82 2.03 -3.49 1.27
CA GLY A 82 1.55 -3.86 -0.08
C GLY A 82 0.31 -4.77 -0.17
N GLU A 83 0.15 -5.78 0.69
CA GLU A 83 -1.06 -6.61 0.70
C GLU A 83 -2.33 -5.83 1.10
N LEU A 84 -2.17 -4.86 2.02
CA LEU A 84 -3.25 -3.97 2.45
C LEU A 84 -3.51 -2.89 1.39
N GLU A 85 -2.46 -2.29 0.84
CA GLU A 85 -2.54 -1.35 -0.28
C GLU A 85 -3.35 -1.95 -1.44
N TYR A 86 -2.97 -3.17 -1.89
CA TYR A 86 -3.68 -3.91 -2.94
C TYR A 86 -5.11 -4.23 -2.52
N SER A 87 -5.32 -4.72 -1.29
CA SER A 87 -6.65 -5.03 -0.77
C SER A 87 -7.61 -3.83 -0.74
N VAL A 88 -7.10 -2.63 -0.44
CA VAL A 88 -7.91 -1.40 -0.45
C VAL A 88 -8.08 -0.90 -1.90
N LYS A 89 -7.02 -0.91 -2.73
CA LYS A 89 -7.10 -0.54 -4.16
C LYS A 89 -8.10 -1.38 -4.97
N CYS A 90 -8.27 -2.66 -4.65
CA CYS A 90 -9.27 -3.53 -5.29
C CYS A 90 -10.72 -3.30 -4.80
N ARG A 91 -10.93 -2.44 -3.79
CA ARG A 91 -12.24 -2.16 -3.18
C ARG A 91 -12.66 -0.69 -3.30
N CYS A 92 -11.71 0.24 -3.36
CA CYS A 92 -11.95 1.67 -3.52
C CYS A 92 -11.76 2.14 -4.98
N ASN A 93 -12.62 3.02 -5.46
CA ASN A 93 -12.41 3.73 -6.73
C ASN A 93 -11.41 4.90 -6.54
N HIS A 94 -10.70 5.31 -7.59
CA HIS A 94 -9.74 6.43 -7.55
C HIS A 94 -10.36 7.74 -7.03
N ASN A 95 -11.63 7.98 -7.36
CA ASN A 95 -12.40 9.17 -6.96
C ASN A 95 -13.08 9.04 -5.58
N CYS A 96 -12.78 8.01 -4.79
CA CYS A 96 -13.47 7.76 -3.52
C CYS A 96 -13.25 8.86 -2.47
N THR A 97 -14.20 8.94 -1.52
CA THR A 97 -14.12 9.81 -0.34
C THR A 97 -13.07 9.27 0.64
N LEU A 98 -12.74 10.06 1.68
CA LEU A 98 -11.85 9.57 2.73
C LEU A 98 -12.56 8.48 3.56
N ASP A 99 -13.87 8.64 3.75
CA ASP A 99 -14.76 7.75 4.47
C ASP A 99 -14.89 6.39 3.79
N ASP A 100 -14.88 6.34 2.45
CA ASP A 100 -14.82 5.07 1.68
C ASP A 100 -13.53 4.28 1.98
N ILE A 101 -12.37 4.97 2.02
CA ILE A 101 -11.06 4.37 2.31
C ILE A 101 -11.04 3.87 3.76
N GLU A 102 -11.54 4.68 4.70
CA GLU A 102 -11.64 4.35 6.12
C GLU A 102 -12.54 3.13 6.36
N ASN A 103 -13.75 3.11 5.77
CA ASN A 103 -14.67 1.97 5.87
C ASN A 103 -14.07 0.70 5.25
N THR A 104 -13.35 0.84 4.13
CA THR A 104 -12.63 -0.28 3.49
C THR A 104 -11.49 -0.79 4.35
N LEU A 105 -10.70 0.08 5.00
CA LEU A 105 -9.68 -0.30 5.98
C LEU A 105 -10.30 -1.03 7.18
N LYS A 106 -11.42 -0.52 7.71
CA LYS A 106 -12.17 -1.14 8.81
C LYS A 106 -12.71 -2.51 8.41
N ASP A 107 -13.18 -2.70 7.18
CA ASP A 107 -13.63 -3.98 6.65
C ASP A 107 -12.47 -4.98 6.45
N VAL A 108 -11.38 -4.58 5.81
CA VAL A 108 -10.20 -5.44 5.59
C VAL A 108 -9.56 -5.85 6.93
N ARG A 109 -9.50 -4.96 7.93
CA ARG A 109 -9.01 -5.26 9.29
C ARG A 109 -9.91 -6.27 10.05
N LYS A 110 -11.22 -6.28 9.77
CA LYS A 110 -12.19 -7.23 10.34
C LYS A 110 -12.16 -8.58 9.62
N ARG A 111 -12.18 -8.58 8.29
CA ARG A 111 -12.31 -9.79 7.44
C ARG A 111 -10.98 -10.50 7.17
N THR A 112 -9.85 -9.85 7.39
CA THR A 112 -8.51 -10.42 7.12
C THR A 112 -7.58 -10.26 8.32
N ASN A 113 -6.47 -11.02 8.31
CA ASN A 113 -5.35 -10.82 9.23
C ASN A 113 -4.14 -10.15 8.54
N ILE A 114 -4.33 -9.56 7.36
CA ILE A 114 -3.30 -8.81 6.63
C ILE A 114 -2.72 -7.73 7.55
N GLY A 115 -1.39 -7.64 7.61
CA GLY A 115 -0.66 -6.66 8.42
C GLY A 115 -0.68 -6.88 9.94
N LYS A 116 -1.39 -7.91 10.46
CA LYS A 116 -1.24 -8.34 11.86
C LYS A 116 0.00 -9.23 11.94
N TYR A 117 0.99 -8.86 12.75
CA TYR A 117 2.11 -9.76 13.02
C TYR A 117 1.62 -10.94 13.87
N THR A 118 1.23 -12.03 13.21
CA THR A 118 1.17 -13.33 13.88
C THR A 118 2.61 -13.78 14.14
N PRO A 119 3.10 -13.84 15.40
CA PRO A 119 4.38 -14.48 15.66
C PRO A 119 4.27 -15.92 15.15
N TYR A 120 5.20 -16.32 14.28
CA TYR A 120 5.21 -17.67 13.71
C TYR A 120 5.47 -18.65 14.86
N LYS A 121 4.39 -19.21 15.43
CA LYS A 121 4.49 -20.33 16.35
C LYS A 121 5.14 -21.46 15.56
N SER A 122 6.35 -21.83 15.96
CA SER A 122 7.06 -22.98 15.39
C SER A 122 6.37 -24.28 15.83
N SER A 123 5.21 -24.57 15.23
CA SER A 123 4.61 -25.89 15.22
C SER A 123 5.50 -26.77 14.34
N GLY A 124 6.48 -27.43 14.97
CA GLY A 124 7.67 -28.01 14.33
C GLY A 124 7.42 -28.67 12.99
N PHE A 125 7.64 -27.91 11.91
CA PHE A 125 7.45 -28.39 10.55
C PHE A 125 8.69 -29.20 10.17
N LYS A 126 8.53 -30.52 10.00
CA LYS A 126 9.65 -31.40 9.64
C LYS A 126 10.26 -30.93 8.33
N GLU A 127 11.56 -30.65 8.37
CA GLU A 127 12.33 -30.13 7.25
C GLU A 127 12.19 -31.04 6.02
N LYS A 128 11.61 -30.49 4.96
CA LYS A 128 11.75 -31.05 3.61
C LYS A 128 12.79 -30.20 2.90
N GLN A 129 13.98 -30.77 2.74
CA GLN A 129 15.12 -30.04 2.19
C GLN A 129 14.81 -29.52 0.77
N LEU A 130 15.23 -28.29 0.53
CA LEU A 130 15.30 -27.71 -0.80
C LEU A 130 16.31 -28.52 -1.62
N PHE A 131 15.93 -28.97 -2.82
CA PHE A 131 16.90 -29.47 -3.79
C PHE A 131 16.99 -28.54 -5.00
N ARG A 132 18.24 -28.42 -5.47
CA ARG A 132 18.70 -27.45 -6.47
C ARG A 132 18.22 -27.83 -7.87
N VAL A 133 17.95 -26.83 -8.70
CA VAL A 133 17.60 -27.01 -10.13
C VAL A 133 18.86 -26.90 -10.99
N GLU A 134 18.76 -27.39 -12.24
CA GLU A 134 19.78 -27.47 -13.30
C GLU A 134 20.80 -28.62 -13.14
N PHE A 135 21.18 -29.38 -14.17
CA PHE A 135 20.94 -29.30 -15.64
C PHE A 135 20.34 -30.61 -16.23
N LYS A 136 20.04 -30.58 -17.54
CA LYS A 136 19.80 -31.65 -18.55
C LYS A 136 20.17 -33.11 -18.13
N ASP A 137 19.47 -34.17 -18.56
CA ASP A 137 18.97 -34.46 -19.92
C ASP A 137 17.77 -35.45 -19.99
N LYS A 138 17.31 -35.81 -21.20
CA LYS A 138 16.24 -36.82 -21.49
C LYS A 138 16.79 -38.27 -21.58
N PRO A 139 15.95 -39.33 -21.68
CA PRO A 139 14.74 -39.71 -20.91
C PRO A 139 14.82 -41.19 -20.41
N ARG A 140 13.73 -41.75 -19.81
CA ARG A 140 13.20 -43.15 -19.94
C ARG A 140 12.78 -43.84 -18.61
N GLU A 141 11.58 -44.47 -18.63
CA GLU A 141 10.96 -45.47 -17.71
C GLU A 141 10.85 -45.13 -16.19
N ARG A 142 9.67 -45.20 -15.55
CA ARG A 142 8.86 -46.35 -15.05
C ARG A 142 9.62 -47.26 -14.06
N VAL A 143 9.04 -47.74 -12.95
CA VAL A 143 7.62 -47.71 -12.44
C VAL A 143 7.59 -46.91 -11.11
N ALA A 144 6.66 -46.91 -10.13
CA ALA A 144 5.31 -47.44 -9.80
C ALA A 144 4.75 -46.57 -8.62
N GLU A 145 3.48 -46.55 -8.21
CA GLU A 145 2.19 -47.00 -8.76
C GLU A 145 1.09 -46.08 -8.16
N VAL A 146 0.09 -45.64 -8.94
CA VAL A 146 -1.04 -44.84 -8.42
C VAL A 146 -2.35 -45.50 -8.83
N ALA A 147 -3.16 -45.90 -7.84
CA ALA A 147 -4.42 -46.58 -8.04
C ALA A 147 -5.43 -45.71 -8.80
N LYS A 148 -5.57 -45.94 -10.11
CA LYS A 148 -6.57 -45.28 -10.95
C LYS A 148 -7.93 -45.96 -10.77
N LYS A 149 -8.95 -45.17 -10.40
CA LYS A 149 -10.36 -45.60 -10.48
C LYS A 149 -10.67 -45.99 -11.93
N LYS A 150 -11.36 -47.11 -12.12
CA LYS A 150 -11.85 -47.55 -13.43
C LYS A 150 -13.12 -46.75 -13.78
N ASN A 151 -13.14 -46.12 -14.94
CA ASN A 151 -14.34 -45.49 -15.48
C ASN A 151 -15.09 -46.52 -16.34
N SER A 152 -16.39 -46.69 -16.11
CA SER A 152 -17.26 -47.59 -16.87
C SER A 152 -18.20 -46.81 -17.82
N CYS A 153 -18.75 -47.50 -18.81
CA CYS A 153 -19.71 -46.94 -19.75
C CYS A 153 -21.04 -46.62 -19.06
N HIS A 154 -21.45 -45.35 -19.06
CA HIS A 154 -22.66 -44.87 -18.36
C HIS A 154 -23.99 -45.43 -18.90
N ASN A 155 -24.02 -46.07 -20.08
CA ASN A 155 -25.23 -46.65 -20.66
C ASN A 155 -25.45 -48.14 -20.33
N CYS A 156 -24.40 -48.87 -19.92
CA CYS A 156 -24.46 -50.32 -19.73
C CYS A 156 -23.63 -50.86 -18.54
N GLY A 157 -22.89 -50.00 -17.82
CA GLY A 157 -22.06 -50.38 -16.67
C GLY A 157 -20.77 -51.12 -16.99
N SER A 158 -20.58 -51.65 -18.20
CA SER A 158 -19.37 -52.37 -18.60
C SER A 158 -18.14 -51.45 -18.70
N THR A 159 -16.95 -51.99 -18.42
CA THR A 159 -15.66 -51.32 -18.61
C THR A 159 -15.00 -51.62 -19.96
N ASP A 160 -15.59 -52.50 -20.77
CA ASP A 160 -14.93 -53.10 -21.94
C ASP A 160 -15.10 -52.29 -23.25
N HIS A 161 -15.86 -51.19 -23.20
CA HIS A 161 -15.92 -50.21 -24.28
C HIS A 161 -16.12 -48.79 -23.75
N TYR A 162 -15.49 -47.83 -24.41
CA TYR A 162 -15.74 -46.41 -24.23
C TYR A 162 -16.62 -45.94 -25.38
N ALA A 163 -17.72 -45.24 -25.06
CA ALA A 163 -18.63 -44.73 -26.07
C ALA A 163 -17.90 -43.76 -27.01
N LYS A 164 -17.89 -44.08 -28.31
CA LYS A 164 -17.58 -43.10 -29.36
C LYS A 164 -18.74 -42.11 -29.49
N LYS A 165 -18.41 -40.88 -29.88
CA LYS A 165 -19.39 -39.90 -30.36
C LYS A 165 -19.98 -40.34 -31.69
#